data_AF-A0A4Q0NT78-F1
#
_entry.id   AF-A0A4Q0NT78-F1
#
_cell.length_a   1.000
_cell.length_b   1.000
_cell.length_c   1.000
_cell.angle_alpha   90.00
_cell.angle_beta   90.00
_cell.angle_gamma   90.00
#
_symmetry.space_group_name_H-M   'P 1'
#
loop_
_entity.id
_entity.type
_entity.pdbx_description
1 polymer ?
#
loop_
_entity_poly.entity_id
_entity_poly.type
_entity_poly.pdbx_seq_one_letter_code
_entity_poly.pdbx_strand_id
1 'polypeptide(L)'
;MAFLFTYGSLQNIKIQKELFGRKLEGKKDILKKYRLGTIKIPENHPQAKTYFIAIYTGDKYDQIAGSVYELQDFELALADEYEGSSYERKIITLASNTKANIYCEIQKNNID
;
A
#
# COMPACT_ATOMS: atom_id res chain seq x y z
N MET A 1 8.77 -5.92 -14.58
CA MET A 1 8.69 -6.50 -13.23
C MET A 1 8.81 -5.36 -12.23
N ALA A 2 7.93 -5.35 -11.22
CA ALA A 2 7.81 -4.31 -10.23
C ALA A 2 7.70 -4.92 -8.82
N PHE A 3 8.16 -4.18 -7.81
CA PHE A 3 7.93 -4.54 -6.41
C PHE A 3 6.78 -3.69 -5.85
N LEU A 4 5.90 -4.31 -5.06
CA LEU A 4 4.81 -3.64 -4.37
C LEU A 4 4.90 -3.91 -2.87
N PHE A 5 5.08 -2.86 -2.08
CA PHE A 5 5.01 -2.94 -0.63
C PHE A 5 3.59 -2.70 -0.14
N THR A 6 3.13 -3.59 0.72
CA THR A 6 1.77 -3.62 1.24
C THR A 6 1.79 -3.68 2.77
N TYR A 7 0.80 -3.04 3.38
CA TYR A 7 0.61 -2.98 4.83
C TYR A 7 -0.85 -3.22 5.24
N GLY A 8 -1.68 -3.67 4.28
CA GLY A 8 -3.13 -3.82 4.43
C GLY A 8 -3.69 -5.05 3.71
N SER A 9 -4.87 -4.92 3.12
CA SER A 9 -5.69 -6.03 2.59
C SER A 9 -4.98 -6.88 1.53
N LEU A 10 -4.12 -6.29 0.71
CA LEU A 10 -3.34 -7.00 -0.32
C LEU A 10 -2.37 -8.06 0.22
N GLN A 11 -2.13 -8.11 1.54
CA GLN A 11 -1.41 -9.22 2.19
C GLN A 11 -2.26 -10.50 2.30
N ASN A 12 -3.58 -10.42 2.14
CA ASN A 12 -4.49 -11.55 2.23
C ASN A 12 -4.42 -12.41 0.97
N ILE A 13 -4.09 -13.70 1.14
CA ILE A 13 -3.94 -14.67 0.05
C ILE A 13 -5.22 -14.82 -0.79
N LYS A 14 -6.42 -14.69 -0.18
CA LYS A 14 -7.68 -14.76 -0.94
C LYS A 14 -7.80 -13.59 -1.91
N ILE A 15 -7.53 -12.37 -1.44
CA ILE A 15 -7.53 -11.16 -2.27
C ILE A 15 -6.47 -11.26 -3.37
N GLN A 16 -5.28 -11.77 -3.06
CA GLN A 16 -4.25 -11.98 -4.09
C GLN A 16 -4.70 -12.95 -5.18
N LYS A 17 -5.35 -14.06 -4.81
CA LYS A 17 -5.87 -15.02 -5.79
C LYS A 17 -7.01 -14.43 -6.63
N GLU A 18 -7.90 -13.67 -6.01
CA GLU A 18 -9.00 -12.99 -6.71
C GLU A 18 -8.48 -11.92 -7.67
N LEU A 19 -7.46 -11.15 -7.28
CA LEU A 19 -6.95 -10.03 -8.06
C LEU A 19 -5.90 -10.43 -9.10
N PHE A 20 -4.94 -11.29 -8.73
CA PHE A 20 -3.79 -11.65 -9.58
C PHE A 20 -3.88 -13.09 -10.13
N GLY A 21 -4.88 -13.87 -9.74
CA GLY A 21 -4.99 -15.29 -10.12
C GLY A 21 -3.97 -16.22 -9.46
N ARG A 22 -3.08 -15.70 -8.61
CA ARG A 22 -2.01 -16.45 -7.94
C ARG A 22 -1.69 -15.89 -6.57
N LYS A 23 -0.94 -16.65 -5.77
CA LYS A 23 -0.30 -16.13 -4.56
C LYS A 23 0.97 -15.38 -4.96
N LEU A 24 1.17 -14.19 -4.40
CA LEU A 24 2.38 -13.42 -4.62
C LEU A 24 3.53 -13.94 -3.74
N GLU A 25 4.74 -13.95 -4.29
CA GLU A 25 5.95 -14.18 -3.52
C GLU A 25 6.37 -12.87 -2.87
N GLY A 26 6.60 -12.89 -1.56
CA GLY A 26 6.95 -11.69 -0.84
C GLY A 26 7.76 -11.94 0.41
N LYS A 27 8.40 -10.87 0.87
CA LYS A 27 9.29 -10.85 2.02
C LYS A 27 8.86 -9.72 2.97
N LYS A 28 9.13 -9.89 4.26
CA LYS A 28 8.90 -8.83 5.25
C LYS A 28 9.88 -7.68 5.00
N ASP A 29 9.39 -6.46 5.09
CA ASP A 29 10.19 -5.25 4.96
C ASP A 29 9.58 -4.09 5.76
N ILE A 30 10.26 -2.95 5.79
CA ILE A 30 9.89 -1.78 6.57
C ILE A 30 9.87 -0.53 5.68
N LEU A 31 8.77 0.20 5.75
CA LEU A 31 8.61 1.53 5.18
C LEU A 31 8.94 2.58 6.25
N LYS A 32 10.04 3.32 6.09
CA LYS A 32 10.50 4.34 7.04
C LYS A 32 9.88 5.70 6.76
N LYS A 33 9.72 6.55 7.78
CA LYS A 33 9.15 7.91 7.71
C LYS A 33 7.66 7.96 7.40
N TYR A 34 6.98 6.83 7.57
CA TYR A 34 5.54 6.74 7.44
C TYR A 34 4.96 6.16 8.72
N ARG A 35 3.75 6.59 9.05
CA ARG A 35 2.95 6.05 10.13
C ARG A 35 1.65 5.48 9.57
N LEU A 36 1.20 4.38 10.16
CA LEU A 36 -0.08 3.78 9.81
C LEU A 36 -1.21 4.59 10.45
N GLY A 37 -2.02 5.25 9.61
CA GLY A 37 -3.26 5.88 9.99
C GLY A 37 -4.47 4.98 9.69
N THR A 38 -5.64 5.42 10.11
CA THR A 38 -6.92 4.80 9.74
C THR A 38 -7.88 5.83 9.20
N ILE A 39 -8.52 5.53 8.08
CA ILE A 39 -9.63 6.32 7.55
C ILE A 39 -10.94 5.58 7.81
N LYS A 40 -11.92 6.29 8.35
CA LYS A 40 -13.31 5.84 8.37
C LYS A 40 -13.96 6.33 7.10
N ILE A 41 -14.22 5.42 6.15
CA ILE A 41 -15.03 5.77 4.99
C ILE A 41 -16.49 5.92 5.48
N PRO A 42 -17.18 7.04 5.17
CA PRO A 42 -18.51 7.31 5.68
C PRO A 42 -19.52 6.22 5.30
N GLU A 43 -20.47 6.04 6.22
CA GLU A 43 -21.28 4.86 6.52
C GLU A 43 -22.36 4.47 5.49
N ASN A 44 -22.09 4.63 4.18
CA ASN A 44 -23.01 4.20 3.13
C ASN A 44 -22.77 2.75 2.66
N HIS A 45 -21.84 2.03 3.30
CA HIS A 45 -21.56 0.62 3.04
C HIS A 45 -21.86 -0.21 4.30
N PRO A 46 -22.63 -1.32 4.21
CA PRO A 46 -23.09 -2.12 5.36
C PRO A 46 -21.99 -2.87 6.14
N GLN A 47 -20.73 -2.60 5.83
CA GLN A 47 -19.55 -3.05 6.57
C GLN A 47 -18.62 -1.85 6.69
N ALA A 48 -18.68 -1.13 7.83
CA ALA A 48 -17.69 -0.11 8.15
C ALA A 48 -16.30 -0.78 8.20
N LYS A 49 -15.59 -0.79 7.06
CA LYS A 49 -14.24 -1.31 6.95
C LYS A 49 -13.31 -0.21 7.42
N THR A 50 -12.56 -0.46 8.49
CA THR A 50 -11.42 0.38 8.85
C THR A 50 -10.35 0.16 7.78
N TYR A 51 -10.07 1.18 6.99
CA TYR A 51 -8.99 1.13 6.01
C TYR A 51 -7.73 1.73 6.64
N PHE A 52 -6.61 1.04 6.44
CA PHE A 52 -5.31 1.56 6.84
C PHE A 52 -4.75 2.44 5.73
N ILE A 53 -4.16 3.57 6.11
CA ILE A 53 -3.52 4.49 5.18
C ILE A 53 -2.11 4.80 5.65
N ALA A 54 -1.12 4.72 4.76
CA ALA A 54 0.23 5.18 5.07
C ALA A 54 0.29 6.70 4.97
N ILE A 55 0.58 7.35 6.10
CA ILE A 55 0.71 8.81 6.24
C ILE A 55 2.18 9.15 6.27
N TYR A 56 2.62 10.08 5.42
CA TYR A 56 4.02 10.49 5.43
C TYR A 56 4.25 11.48 6.58
N THR A 57 5.12 11.13 7.52
CA THR A 57 5.41 11.99 8.69
C THR A 57 6.79 12.64 8.61
N GLY A 58 7.70 12.11 7.80
CA GLY A 58 9.08 12.58 7.70
C GLY A 58 9.98 12.18 8.89
N ASP A 59 9.40 11.69 9.99
CA ASP A 59 10.12 11.28 11.19
C ASP A 59 10.90 9.98 10.94
N LYS A 60 12.20 9.97 11.23
CA LYS A 60 13.06 8.79 11.08
C LYS A 60 12.70 7.64 12.02
N TYR A 61 11.97 7.91 13.10
CA TYR A 61 11.54 6.90 14.07
C TYR A 61 10.21 6.25 13.68
N ASP A 62 9.42 6.91 12.82
CA ASP A 62 8.18 6.35 12.31
C ASP A 62 8.47 5.30 11.25
N GLN A 63 7.81 4.15 11.40
CA GLN A 63 7.95 3.04 10.47
C GLN A 63 6.69 2.18 10.41
N ILE A 64 6.42 1.66 9.22
CA ILE A 64 5.36 0.68 8.97
C ILE A 64 6.01 -0.64 8.60
N ALA A 65 5.73 -1.68 9.40
CA ALA A 65 6.11 -3.05 9.05
C ALA A 65 5.09 -3.64 8.07
N GLY A 66 5.58 -4.26 6.99
CA GLY A 66 4.74 -4.80 5.95
C GLY A 66 5.39 -5.94 5.19
N SER A 67 4.89 -6.18 3.97
CA SER A 67 5.40 -7.18 3.06
C SER A 67 5.62 -6.55 1.69
N VAL A 68 6.78 -6.79 1.09
CA VAL A 68 7.06 -6.46 -0.31
C VAL A 68 6.85 -7.70 -1.17
N TYR A 69 6.08 -7.55 -2.25
CA TYR A 69 5.75 -8.60 -3.20
C TYR A 69 6.32 -8.29 -4.58
N GLU A 70 6.63 -9.34 -5.33
CA GLU A 70 7.06 -9.24 -6.73
C GLU A 70 5.89 -9.42 -7.69
N LEU A 71 5.69 -8.42 -8.55
CA LEU A 71 4.60 -8.35 -9.51
C LEU A 71 5.14 -8.17 -10.94
N GLN A 72 4.37 -8.66 -11.90
CA GLN A 72 4.49 -8.28 -13.30
C GLN A 72 3.89 -6.89 -13.51
N ASP A 73 4.30 -6.20 -14.57
CA ASP A 73 3.89 -4.80 -14.79
C ASP A 73 2.37 -4.68 -15.01
N PHE A 74 1.74 -5.70 -15.61
CA PHE A 74 0.28 -5.75 -15.75
C PHE A 74 -0.44 -6.02 -14.42
N GLU A 75 0.16 -6.80 -13.51
CA GLU A 75 -0.41 -7.04 -12.18
C GLU A 75 -0.38 -5.77 -11.33
N LEU A 76 0.63 -4.91 -11.53
CA LEU A 76 0.67 -3.62 -10.87
C LEU A 76 -0.50 -2.73 -11.31
N ALA A 77 -0.93 -2.80 -12.58
CA ALA A 77 -2.11 -2.07 -13.05
C ALA A 77 -3.41 -2.59 -12.41
N LEU A 78 -3.52 -3.90 -12.15
CA LEU A 78 -4.64 -4.47 -11.39
C LEU A 78 -4.66 -3.98 -9.94
N ALA A 79 -3.48 -3.83 -9.33
CA ALA A 79 -3.37 -3.23 -8.00
C ALA A 79 -3.80 -1.76 -7.99
N ASP A 80 -3.48 -0.99 -9.04
CA ASP A 80 -3.94 0.40 -9.19
C ASP A 80 -5.48 0.47 -9.25
N GLU A 81 -6.11 -0.42 -10.02
CA GLU A 81 -7.57 -0.50 -10.12
C GLU A 81 -8.23 -0.88 -8.79
N TYR A 82 -7.63 -1.83 -8.06
CA TYR A 82 -8.13 -2.29 -6.77
C TYR A 82 -8.10 -1.20 -5.68
N GLU A 83 -6.98 -0.47 -5.56
CA GLU A 83 -6.84 0.61 -4.57
C GLU A 83 -7.63 1.86 -4.98
N GLY A 84 -7.80 2.06 -6.30
CA GLY A 84 -8.61 3.11 -6.89
C GLY A 84 -8.11 4.51 -6.57
N SER A 85 -8.99 5.50 -6.73
CA SER A 85 -8.66 6.93 -6.55
C SER A 85 -8.58 7.37 -5.09
N SER A 86 -8.58 6.44 -4.12
CA SER A 86 -8.49 6.77 -2.70
C SER A 86 -7.04 6.86 -2.21
N TYR A 87 -6.10 6.31 -2.99
CA TYR A 87 -4.68 6.28 -2.66
C TYR A 87 -3.84 6.86 -3.79
N GLU A 88 -2.67 7.37 -3.42
CA GLU A 88 -1.63 7.77 -4.36
C GLU A 88 -0.55 6.69 -4.43
N ARG A 89 -0.17 6.28 -5.64
CA ARG A 89 0.96 5.36 -5.83
C ARG A 89 2.27 6.13 -5.88
N LYS A 90 3.24 5.74 -5.05
CA LYS A 90 4.61 6.29 -5.04
C LYS A 90 5.66 5.20 -5.09
N ILE A 91 6.82 5.50 -5.68
CA ILE A 91 8.00 4.63 -5.63
C ILE A 91 8.90 5.11 -4.49
N ILE A 92 9.26 4.20 -3.59
CA ILE A 92 10.12 4.48 -2.44
C ILE A 92 11.16 3.38 -2.23
N THR A 93 12.27 3.73 -1.57
CA THR A 93 13.27 2.78 -1.10
C THR A 93 12.92 2.30 0.32
N LEU A 94 12.72 1.00 0.47
CA LEU A 94 12.43 0.35 1.75
C LEU A 94 13.69 0.16 2.61
N ALA A 95 13.54 -0.31 3.84
CA ALA A 95 14.66 -0.56 4.74
C ALA A 95 15.65 -1.60 4.22
N SER A 96 15.19 -2.56 3.42
CA SER A 96 16.04 -3.54 2.72
C SER A 96 16.85 -2.96 1.55
N ASN A 97 16.72 -1.65 1.25
CA ASN A 97 17.19 -0.99 0.02
C ASN A 97 16.46 -1.41 -1.27
N THR A 98 15.36 -2.16 -1.16
CA THR A 98 14.49 -2.47 -2.30
C THR A 98 13.69 -1.24 -2.72
N LYS A 99 13.70 -0.90 -4.02
CA LYS A 99 12.77 0.10 -4.58
C LYS A 99 11.43 -0.57 -4.85
N ALA A 100 10.37 -0.08 -4.22
CA ALA A 100 9.03 -0.64 -4.34
C ALA A 100 7.98 0.46 -4.52
N ASN A 101 6.89 0.11 -5.19
CA ASN A 101 5.66 0.88 -5.20
C ASN A 101 4.97 0.76 -3.84
N ILE A 102 4.37 1.84 -3.38
CA ILE A 102 3.47 1.90 -2.23
C ILE A 102 2.22 2.65 -2.63
N TYR A 103 1.09 2.29 -2.02
CA TYR A 103 -0.10 3.13 -2.00
C TYR A 103 -0.09 3.89 -0.67
N CYS A 104 -0.23 5.21 -0.69
CA CYS A 104 -0.25 6.05 0.51
C CYS A 104 -1.37 7.08 0.42
N GLU A 105 -1.53 7.90 1.46
CA GLU A 105 -2.45 9.02 1.40
C GLU A 105 -2.16 9.93 0.21
N ILE A 106 -3.23 10.45 -0.39
CA ILE A 106 -3.14 11.49 -1.41
C ILE A 106 -2.67 12.75 -0.69
N GLN A 107 -1.45 13.17 -0.97
CA GLN A 107 -0.97 14.46 -0.49
C GLN A 107 -1.66 15.54 -1.32
N LYS A 108 -2.66 16.21 -0.73
CA LYS A 108 -3.12 17.48 -1.26
C LYS A 108 -1.97 18.46 -1.05
N ASN A 109 -1.25 18.80 -2.11
CA ASN A 109 -0.46 20.02 -2.10
C ASN A 109 -1.46 21.16 -1.85
N ASN A 110 -1.51 21.66 -0.63
CA ASN A 110 -2.08 22.97 -0.36
C ASN A 110 -1.17 23.96 -1.07
N ILE A 111 -1.55 24.30 -2.30
CA ILE A 111 -1.07 25.51 -2.94
C ILE A 111 -1.90 26.60 -2.27
N ASP A 112 -1.35 27.17 -1.20
CA ASP A 112 -1.80 28.46 -0.65
C ASP A 112 -1.58 29.58 -1.67
#